data_AF-A0A0F7YUI4-F1
#
_entry.id   AF-A0A0F7YUI4-F1
#
_cell.length_a   1.000
_cell.length_b   1.000
_cell.length_c   1.000
_cell.angle_alpha   90.00
_cell.angle_beta   90.00
_cell.angle_gamma   90.00
#
_symmetry.space_group_name_H-M   'P 1'
#
loop_
_entity.id
_entity.type
_entity.pdbx_description
1 polymer ?
#
loop_
_entity_poly.entity_id
_entity_poly.type
_entity_poly.pdbx_seq_one_letter_code
_entity_poly.pdbx_strand_id
1 'polypeptide(L)'
;MKEMAEESFIREGKGKLKVTIEGNDDKLETTINGSLKSVEEVAEMLGVNVENGRIEAVVDGVKVRMERGRLEMEFENGDRMTIERA
;
A
#
# COMPACT_ATOMS: atom_id res chain seq x y z
N MET A 1 -23.90 -10.41 -11.16
CA MET A 1 -22.55 -10.03 -11.58
C MET A 1 -21.83 -9.62 -10.32
N LYS A 2 -20.82 -10.37 -9.89
CA LYS A 2 -20.02 -9.99 -8.73
C LYS A 2 -19.18 -8.81 -9.22
N GLU A 3 -19.51 -7.60 -8.77
CA GLU A 3 -18.64 -6.45 -8.99
C GLU A 3 -17.25 -6.88 -8.55
N MET A 4 -16.27 -6.70 -9.41
CA MET A 4 -14.87 -6.81 -9.04
C MET A 4 -14.65 -5.71 -8.00
N ALA A 5 -14.94 -6.01 -6.74
CA ALA A 5 -14.50 -5.20 -5.62
C ALA A 5 -12.98 -5.26 -5.69
N GLU A 6 -12.40 -4.28 -6.37
CA GLU A 6 -10.98 -4.00 -6.35
C GLU A 6 -10.54 -4.14 -4.89
N GLU A 7 -9.67 -5.10 -4.64
CA GLU A 7 -9.13 -5.39 -3.32
C GLU A 7 -8.21 -4.22 -2.93
N SER A 8 -8.80 -3.10 -2.55
CA SER A 8 -8.08 -1.90 -2.13
C SER A 8 -7.35 -2.17 -0.81
N PHE A 9 -6.12 -1.68 -0.69
CA PHE A 9 -5.35 -1.69 0.56
C PHE A 9 -5.90 -0.68 1.59
N ILE A 10 -6.85 0.18 1.19
CA ILE A 10 -7.43 1.24 2.00
C ILE A 10 -8.86 0.88 2.36
N ARG A 11 -9.17 0.96 3.65
CA ARG A 11 -10.52 0.86 4.20
C ARG A 11 -11.10 2.25 4.39
N GLU A 12 -12.35 2.44 3.96
CA GLU A 12 -13.09 3.68 4.22
C GLU A 12 -13.18 3.96 5.72
N GLY A 13 -13.06 5.24 6.10
CA GLY A 13 -13.10 5.63 7.50
C GLY A 13 -12.82 7.11 7.72
N LYS A 14 -12.87 7.54 8.99
CA LYS A 14 -12.63 8.92 9.41
C LYS A 14 -11.13 9.28 9.58
N GLY A 15 -10.25 8.30 9.42
CA GLY A 15 -8.80 8.53 9.42
C GLY A 15 -8.36 9.31 8.19
N LYS A 16 -7.10 9.74 8.17
CA LYS A 16 -6.48 10.36 7.00
C LYS A 16 -5.24 9.58 6.60
N LEU A 17 -5.08 9.39 5.31
CA LEU A 17 -3.89 8.79 4.72
C LEU A 17 -3.26 9.79 3.77
N LYS A 18 -1.95 9.94 3.88
CA LYS A 18 -1.12 10.64 2.91
C LYS A 18 -0.68 9.61 1.87
N VAL A 19 -0.92 9.91 0.61
CA VAL A 19 -0.45 9.14 -0.54
C VAL A 19 0.59 9.97 -1.26
N THR A 20 1.78 9.40 -1.41
CA THR A 20 2.90 10.01 -2.09
C THR A 20 3.31 9.12 -3.26
N ILE A 21 3.44 9.69 -4.45
CA ILE A 21 3.99 9.02 -5.64
C ILE A 21 5.22 9.81 -6.04
N GLU A 22 6.36 9.13 -6.04
CA GLU A 22 7.67 9.68 -6.39
C GLU A 22 8.16 8.97 -7.65
N GLY A 23 8.27 9.72 -8.75
CA GLY A 23 8.98 9.30 -9.96
C GLY A 23 10.35 9.96 -10.04
N ASN A 24 11.05 9.77 -11.16
CA ASN A 24 12.42 10.27 -11.33
C ASN A 24 12.58 11.79 -11.17
N ASP A 25 11.62 12.58 -11.67
CA ASP A 25 11.69 14.05 -11.66
C ASP A 25 10.49 14.71 -10.96
N ASP A 26 9.49 13.91 -10.55
CA ASP A 26 8.20 14.40 -10.08
C ASP A 26 7.77 13.75 -8.76
N LYS A 27 7.12 14.55 -7.91
CA LYS A 27 6.49 14.09 -6.67
C LYS A 27 5.06 14.59 -6.60
N LEU A 28 4.12 13.65 -6.53
CA LEU A 28 2.71 13.91 -6.29
C LEU A 28 2.34 13.51 -4.87
N GLU A 29 1.63 14.39 -4.19
CA GLU A 29 1.16 14.16 -2.84
C GLU A 29 -0.33 14.49 -2.74
N THR A 30 -1.10 13.61 -2.13
CA THR A 30 -2.50 13.84 -1.82
C THR A 30 -2.87 13.25 -0.47
N THR A 31 -3.95 13.77 0.13
CA THR A 31 -4.53 13.23 1.35
C THR A 31 -5.93 12.72 1.07
N ILE A 32 -6.20 11.49 1.49
CA ILE A 32 -7.51 10.84 1.36
C ILE A 32 -8.04 10.46 2.75
N ASN A 33 -9.37 10.33 2.86
CA ASN A 33 -9.99 9.81 4.08
C ASN A 33 -9.97 8.29 4.06
N GLY A 34 -9.60 7.68 5.18
CA GLY A 34 -9.54 6.23 5.32
C GLY A 34 -8.48 5.76 6.30
N SER A 35 -8.24 4.46 6.29
CA SER A 35 -7.18 3.80 7.03
C SER A 35 -6.62 2.65 6.22
N LEU A 36 -5.31 2.42 6.30
CA LEU A 36 -4.72 1.20 5.74
C LEU A 36 -5.32 -0.03 6.43
N LYS A 37 -5.56 -1.07 5.64
CA LYS A 37 -5.84 -2.41 6.16
C LYS A 37 -4.69 -2.90 7.04
N SER A 38 -4.95 -3.91 7.87
CA SER A 38 -3.90 -4.53 8.68
C SER A 38 -2.86 -5.23 7.81
N VAL A 39 -1.68 -5.49 8.38
CA VAL A 39 -0.58 -6.17 7.66
C VAL A 39 -1.05 -7.57 7.26
N GLU A 40 -1.80 -8.24 8.12
CA GLU A 40 -2.34 -9.57 7.91
C GLU A 40 -3.34 -9.61 6.75
N GLU A 41 -4.28 -8.64 6.70
CA GLU A 41 -5.24 -8.53 5.59
C GLU A 41 -4.53 -8.30 4.25
N VAL A 42 -3.53 -7.41 4.22
CA VAL A 42 -2.79 -7.13 2.97
C VAL A 42 -1.92 -8.32 2.56
N ALA A 43 -1.34 -9.04 3.52
CA ALA A 43 -0.58 -10.24 3.22
C ALA A 43 -1.44 -11.35 2.59
N GLU A 44 -2.67 -11.54 3.10
CA GLU A 44 -3.65 -12.46 2.53
C GLU A 44 -4.02 -12.06 1.09
N MET A 45 -4.28 -10.77 0.84
CA MET A 45 -4.58 -10.25 -0.49
C MET A 45 -3.42 -10.45 -1.48
N LEU A 46 -2.18 -10.30 -1.02
CA LEU A 46 -0.99 -10.45 -1.85
C LEU A 46 -0.51 -11.90 -1.97
N GLY A 47 -1.06 -12.83 -1.18
CA GLY A 47 -0.59 -14.22 -1.12
C GLY A 47 0.83 -14.36 -0.57
N VAL A 48 1.24 -13.49 0.36
CA VAL A 48 2.59 -13.45 0.94
C VAL A 48 2.56 -13.73 2.44
N ASN A 49 3.72 -14.05 3.02
CA ASN A 49 3.84 -14.28 4.46
C ASN A 49 4.14 -12.99 5.21
N VAL A 50 3.62 -12.91 6.44
CA VAL A 50 3.98 -11.85 7.39
C VAL A 50 5.13 -12.34 8.26
N GLU A 51 6.20 -11.55 8.32
CA GLU A 51 7.33 -11.80 9.21
C GLU A 51 7.47 -10.64 10.19
N ASN A 52 7.44 -10.94 11.50
CA ASN A 52 7.59 -9.94 12.56
C ASN A 52 6.61 -8.74 12.44
N GLY A 53 5.38 -8.98 11.98
CA GLY A 53 4.37 -7.94 11.78
C GLY A 53 4.65 -7.02 10.59
N ARG A 54 5.44 -7.49 9.62
CA ARG A 54 5.78 -6.78 8.38
C ARG A 54 5.62 -7.68 7.17
N ILE A 55 5.42 -7.05 6.01
CA ILE A 55 5.55 -7.67 4.70
C ILE A 55 6.82 -7.11 4.06
N GLU A 56 7.68 -8.00 3.57
CA GLU A 56 8.74 -7.67 2.62
C GLU A 56 8.69 -8.73 1.53
N ALA A 57 8.14 -8.37 0.37
CA ALA A 57 7.93 -9.31 -0.72
C ALA A 57 8.06 -8.65 -2.09
N VAL A 58 8.23 -9.46 -3.13
CA VAL A 58 8.13 -9.03 -4.52
C VAL A 58 6.91 -9.73 -5.12
N VAL A 59 5.94 -8.93 -5.56
CA VAL A 59 4.68 -9.41 -6.16
C VAL A 59 4.60 -8.80 -7.56
N ASP A 60 4.57 -9.64 -8.59
CA ASP A 60 4.50 -9.20 -10.00
C ASP A 60 5.54 -8.11 -10.38
N GLY A 61 6.77 -8.25 -9.89
CA GLY A 61 7.86 -7.30 -10.14
C GLY A 61 7.84 -6.04 -9.26
N VAL A 62 6.82 -5.88 -8.41
CA VAL A 62 6.70 -4.75 -7.46
C VAL A 62 7.23 -5.19 -6.10
N LYS A 63 8.20 -4.45 -5.55
CA LYS A 63 8.63 -4.66 -4.17
C LYS A 63 7.63 -4.01 -3.23
N VAL A 64 6.99 -4.82 -2.40
CA VAL A 64 6.02 -4.37 -1.40
C VAL A 64 6.66 -4.44 -0.02
N ARG A 65 6.66 -3.32 0.69
CA ARG A 65 7.05 -3.22 2.10
C ARG A 65 5.88 -2.68 2.89
N MET A 66 5.42 -3.42 3.89
CA MET A 66 4.33 -2.96 4.73
C MET A 66 4.63 -3.16 6.20
N GLU A 67 4.27 -2.16 6.98
CA GLU A 67 4.19 -2.25 8.43
C GLU A 67 2.95 -1.49 8.92
N ARG A 68 2.73 -1.49 10.24
CA ARG A 68 1.52 -0.88 10.81
C ARG A 68 1.40 0.60 10.44
N GLY A 69 0.45 0.91 9.55
CA GLY A 69 0.11 2.27 9.14
C GLY A 69 1.01 2.86 8.04
N ARG A 70 1.85 2.04 7.40
CA ARG A 70 2.67 2.44 6.26
C ARG A 70 2.78 1.30 5.24
N LEU A 71 2.51 1.60 3.98
CA LEU A 71 2.67 0.72 2.83
C LEU A 71 3.55 1.43 1.80
N GLU A 72 4.61 0.78 1.36
CA GLU A 72 5.52 1.24 0.32
C GLU A 72 5.55 0.21 -0.81
N MET A 73 5.46 0.71 -2.04
CA MET A 73 5.56 -0.08 -3.26
C MET A 73 6.62 0.56 -4.16
N GLU A 74 7.61 -0.22 -4.59
CA GLU A 74 8.65 0.21 -5.53
C GLU A 74 8.49 -0.60 -6.83
N PHE A 75 8.29 0.11 -7.93
CA PHE A 75 8.09 -0.43 -9.26
C PHE A 75 9.44 -0.58 -9.98
N GLU A 76 9.49 -1.46 -10.99
CA GLU A 76 10.75 -1.75 -11.71
C GLU A 76 11.37 -0.53 -12.41
N ASN A 77 10.55 0.46 -12.76
CA ASN A 77 10.98 1.71 -13.38
C ASN A 77 11.62 2.71 -12.39
N GLY A 78 11.69 2.35 -11.10
CA GLY A 78 12.22 3.19 -10.03
C GLY A 78 11.18 4.06 -9.34
N ASP A 79 9.93 4.08 -9.83
CA ASP A 79 8.86 4.83 -9.19
C ASP A 79 8.52 4.21 -7.83
N ARG A 80 8.13 5.05 -6.90
CA ARG A 80 7.73 4.64 -5.55
C ARG A 80 6.39 5.23 -5.17
N MET A 81 5.51 4.38 -4.65
CA MET A 81 4.28 4.81 -3.97
C MET A 81 4.41 4.55 -2.49
N THR A 82 4.09 5.56 -1.67
CA THR A 82 3.98 5.44 -0.21
C THR A 82 2.60 5.86 0.23
N ILE A 83 1.93 5.02 1.02
CA ILE A 83 0.69 5.33 1.71
C ILE A 83 0.98 5.24 3.21
N GLU A 84 0.70 6.30 3.95
CA GLU A 84 0.93 6.34 5.39
C GLU A 84 -0.14 7.17 6.10
N ARG A 85 -0.23 7.05 7.43
CA ARG A 85 -1.13 7.90 8.22
C ARG A 85 -0.70 9.36 8.10
N ALA A 86 -1.64 10.23 7.72
CA ALA A 86 -1.44 11.67 7.67
C ALA A 86 -1.53 12.32 9.06
#